data_AF-A0A1G2Z8V9-F1
#
_entry.id   AF-A0A1G2Z8V9-F1
#
_cell.length_a   1.000
_cell.length_b   1.000
_cell.length_c   1.000
_cell.angle_alpha   90.00
_cell.angle_beta   90.00
_cell.angle_gamma   90.00
#
_symmetry.space_group_name_H-M   'P 1'
#
loop_
_entity.id
_entity.type
_entity.pdbx_description
1 polymer ?
#
loop_
_entity_poly.entity_id
_entity_poly.type
_entity_poly.pdbx_seq_one_letter_code
_entity_poly.pdbx_strand_id
1 'polypeptide(L)'
;MTHVASTIWFVICVGYLLILTLHQLRFHWWLIFSLSGQSVIVIFVLISLYLFALFRGVGGAQHIPVEHPFTSTRSYMGFYVAAPLLGGLAGVAGMIGENIHQFTLGVALGTLGTTFCVWVILDPAASLIETLLPTSRQHRTARLARAEAERALLREKRDGLLAEAVAREEQEYERWRQILQPQAERLAALLTGDTADSTLAEQEAADIGARAWQLGGLSCMRQLRDMTVAIVNDRKDRTDTDYVSCWWDGIGDWRRPSLE
;
A
#
# COMPACT_ATOMS: atom_id res chain seq x y z
N MET A 1 4.43 -21.96 28.02
CA MET A 1 4.65 -23.39 27.67
C MET A 1 3.41 -24.03 27.05
N THR A 2 2.21 -23.85 27.61
CA THR A 2 0.93 -24.36 27.05
C THR A 2 0.69 -23.96 25.59
N HIS A 3 1.03 -22.73 25.22
CA HIS A 3 0.92 -22.23 23.84
C HIS A 3 1.77 -23.02 22.82
N VAL A 4 3.03 -23.27 23.15
CA VAL A 4 3.95 -24.01 22.28
C VAL A 4 3.49 -25.46 22.15
N ALA A 5 3.14 -26.10 23.26
CA ALA A 5 2.64 -27.47 23.28
C ALA A 5 1.36 -27.64 22.44
N SER A 6 0.39 -26.74 22.63
CA SER A 6 -0.87 -26.74 21.87
C SER A 6 -0.65 -26.52 20.37
N THR A 7 0.30 -25.66 20.01
CA THR A 7 0.66 -25.39 18.61
C THR A 7 1.31 -26.61 17.95
N ILE A 8 2.31 -27.21 18.60
CA ILE A 8 2.97 -28.42 18.11
C ILE A 8 1.94 -29.55 17.96
N TRP A 9 1.07 -29.73 18.96
CA TRP A 9 -0.01 -30.72 18.91
C TRP A 9 -0.95 -30.52 17.72
N PHE A 10 -1.41 -29.29 17.50
CA PHE A 10 -2.27 -28.94 16.38
C PHE A 10 -1.59 -29.23 15.03
N VAL A 11 -0.33 -28.82 14.86
CA VAL A 11 0.44 -29.05 13.63
C VAL A 11 0.60 -30.54 13.36
N ILE A 12 0.86 -31.35 14.39
CA ILE A 12 0.94 -32.81 14.26
C ILE A 12 -0.40 -33.40 13.81
N CYS A 13 -1.52 -32.98 14.41
CA CYS A 13 -2.85 -33.47 14.04
C CYS A 13 -3.22 -33.09 12.59
N VAL A 14 -2.95 -31.85 12.20
CA VAL A 14 -3.19 -31.38 10.82
C VAL A 14 -2.29 -32.14 9.84
N GLY A 15 -1.00 -32.29 10.15
CA GLY A 15 -0.05 -33.05 9.33
C GLY A 15 -0.47 -34.51 9.16
N TYR A 16 -0.94 -35.15 10.23
CA TYR A 16 -1.47 -36.51 10.20
C TYR A 16 -2.69 -36.62 9.27
N LEU A 17 -3.68 -35.73 9.40
CA LEU A 17 -4.85 -35.71 8.52
C LEU A 17 -4.48 -35.43 7.07
N LEU A 18 -3.52 -34.54 6.83
CA LEU A 18 -3.04 -34.22 5.49
C LEU A 18 -2.34 -35.43 4.85
N ILE A 19 -1.47 -36.13 5.58
CA ILE A 19 -0.83 -37.36 5.08
C ILE A 19 -1.87 -38.45 4.82
N LEU A 20 -2.83 -38.63 5.73
CA LEU A 20 -3.86 -39.65 5.61
C LEU A 20 -4.78 -39.37 4.41
N THR A 21 -5.22 -38.13 4.23
CA THR A 21 -6.01 -37.72 3.07
C THR A 21 -5.23 -37.87 1.77
N LEU A 22 -3.96 -37.43 1.71
CA LEU A 22 -3.09 -37.64 0.55
C LEU A 22 -2.89 -39.13 0.21
N HIS A 23 -2.70 -39.96 1.23
CA HIS A 23 -2.54 -41.40 1.06
C HIS A 23 -3.84 -42.07 0.57
N GLN A 24 -5.00 -41.64 1.06
CA GLN A 24 -6.30 -42.10 0.57
C GLN A 24 -6.58 -41.64 -0.87
N LEU A 25 -6.07 -40.46 -1.24
CA LEU A 25 -6.25 -39.86 -2.57
C LEU A 25 -5.32 -40.44 -3.65
N ARG A 26 -4.50 -41.46 -3.33
CA ARG A 26 -3.61 -42.24 -4.23
C ARG A 26 -3.97 -42.06 -5.71
N PHE A 27 -3.42 -41.01 -6.34
CA PHE A 27 -3.38 -40.82 -7.79
C PHE A 27 -4.62 -40.27 -8.55
N HIS A 28 -5.64 -39.65 -7.91
CA HIS A 28 -6.75 -39.03 -8.67
C HIS A 28 -6.95 -37.53 -8.33
N TRP A 29 -5.99 -36.69 -8.76
CA TRP A 29 -6.02 -35.24 -8.57
C TRP A 29 -7.29 -34.54 -9.11
N TRP A 30 -8.01 -35.17 -10.03
CA TRP A 30 -9.29 -34.67 -10.55
C TRP A 30 -10.43 -34.65 -9.52
N LEU A 31 -10.32 -35.42 -8.44
CA LEU A 31 -11.38 -35.54 -7.42
C LEU A 31 -11.39 -34.38 -6.40
N ILE A 32 -10.38 -33.51 -6.40
CA ILE A 32 -10.39 -32.25 -5.62
C ILE A 32 -11.54 -31.34 -6.10
N PHE A 33 -11.95 -31.45 -7.37
CA PHE A 33 -13.05 -30.69 -7.97
C PHE A 33 -14.43 -31.33 -7.84
N SER A 34 -14.53 -32.59 -7.41
CA SER A 34 -15.83 -33.22 -7.16
C SER A 34 -16.24 -32.94 -5.73
N LEU A 35 -17.44 -32.41 -5.53
CA LEU A 35 -18.07 -32.06 -4.26
C LEU A 35 -18.39 -33.31 -3.40
N SER A 36 -17.42 -34.20 -3.21
CA SER A 36 -17.51 -35.40 -2.36
C SER A 36 -16.96 -35.09 -0.97
N GLY A 37 -17.40 -35.84 0.06
CA GLY A 37 -17.07 -35.56 1.47
C GLY A 37 -15.59 -35.44 1.83
N GLN A 38 -14.67 -35.93 0.98
CA GLN A 38 -13.23 -35.77 1.16
C GLN A 38 -12.74 -34.34 0.83
N SER A 39 -13.39 -33.64 -0.11
CA SER A 39 -13.08 -32.24 -0.44
C SER A 39 -13.39 -31.31 0.74
N VAL A 40 -14.46 -31.62 1.50
CA VAL A 40 -14.81 -30.87 2.72
C VAL A 40 -13.69 -30.89 3.73
N ILE A 41 -13.04 -32.04 3.96
CA ILE A 41 -11.94 -32.16 4.93
C ILE A 41 -10.74 -31.32 4.50
N VAL A 42 -10.38 -31.34 3.22
CA VAL A 42 -9.28 -30.53 2.67
C VAL A 42 -9.59 -29.04 2.76
N ILE A 43 -10.81 -28.63 2.41
CA ILE A 43 -11.27 -27.24 2.56
C ILE A 43 -11.21 -26.82 4.03
N PHE A 44 -11.64 -27.67 4.96
CA PHE A 44 -11.64 -27.37 6.38
C PHE A 44 -10.22 -27.27 6.96
N VAL A 45 -9.29 -28.10 6.48
CA VAL A 45 -7.86 -28.00 6.80
C VAL A 45 -7.27 -26.70 6.25
N LEU A 46 -7.56 -26.35 5.00
CA LEU A 46 -7.09 -25.10 4.38
C LEU A 46 -7.65 -23.86 5.08
N ILE A 47 -8.95 -23.85 5.39
CA ILE A 47 -9.58 -22.77 6.16
C ILE A 47 -8.95 -22.69 7.55
N SER A 48 -8.77 -23.83 8.23
CA SER A 48 -8.13 -23.85 9.56
C SER A 48 -6.70 -23.31 9.51
N LEU A 49 -5.90 -23.68 8.50
CA LEU A 49 -4.54 -23.15 8.29
C LEU A 49 -4.53 -21.66 7.94
N TYR A 50 -5.47 -21.23 7.10
CA TYR A 50 -5.61 -19.83 6.71
C TYR A 50 -5.99 -18.95 7.91
N LEU A 51 -6.99 -19.37 8.68
CA LEU A 51 -7.40 -18.70 9.91
C LEU A 51 -6.29 -18.74 10.96
N PHE A 52 -5.55 -19.85 11.06
CA PHE A 52 -4.36 -19.94 11.90
C PHE A 52 -3.37 -18.85 11.54
N ALA A 53 -3.01 -18.71 10.26
CA ALA A 53 -2.06 -17.71 9.80
C ALA A 53 -2.56 -16.28 10.02
N LEU A 54 -3.84 -16.01 9.73
CA LEU A 54 -4.43 -14.68 9.85
C LEU A 54 -4.53 -14.25 11.32
N PHE A 55 -5.13 -15.07 12.19
CA PHE A 55 -5.32 -14.71 13.60
C PHE A 55 -4.01 -14.75 14.41
N ARG A 56 -3.07 -15.64 14.09
CA ARG A 56 -1.74 -15.64 14.73
C ARG A 56 -0.83 -14.53 14.19
N GLY A 57 -0.95 -14.16 12.91
CA GLY A 57 -0.18 -13.07 12.29
C GLY A 57 -0.64 -11.68 12.73
N VAL A 58 -1.95 -11.50 12.97
CA VAL A 58 -2.55 -10.21 13.38
C VAL A 58 -2.44 -9.97 14.90
N GLY A 59 -2.13 -10.99 15.69
CA GLY A 59 -1.98 -10.90 17.16
C GLY A 59 -0.90 -9.93 17.66
N GLY A 60 0.02 -9.47 16.80
CA GLY A 60 1.07 -8.50 17.17
C GLY A 60 0.59 -7.04 17.28
N ALA A 61 -0.59 -6.70 16.73
CA ALA A 61 -1.11 -5.34 16.71
C ALA A 61 -2.26 -5.09 17.70
N GLN A 62 -2.50 -6.01 18.65
CA GLN A 62 -3.56 -5.88 19.67
C GLN A 62 -3.17 -4.87 20.76
N HIS A 63 -3.20 -3.59 20.41
CA HIS A 63 -2.92 -2.48 21.33
C HIS A 63 -4.18 -1.88 21.97
N ILE A 64 -5.27 -2.64 22.16
CA ILE A 64 -6.44 -2.11 22.86
C ILE A 64 -7.13 -3.18 23.73
N PRO A 65 -6.53 -3.57 24.88
CA PRO A 65 -7.23 -4.34 25.92
C PRO A 65 -8.50 -3.65 26.44
N VAL A 66 -8.69 -2.36 26.11
CA VAL A 66 -9.83 -1.54 26.53
C VAL A 66 -11.09 -1.76 25.67
N GLU A 67 -10.97 -2.21 24.42
CA GLU A 67 -12.12 -2.35 23.51
C GLU A 67 -12.78 -3.73 23.53
N HIS A 68 -12.02 -4.72 23.99
CA HIS A 68 -12.35 -6.13 23.92
C HIS A 68 -12.19 -6.80 25.29
N PRO A 69 -12.99 -6.43 26.30
CA PRO A 69 -12.77 -6.85 27.68
C PRO A 69 -12.92 -8.36 27.90
N PHE A 70 -13.77 -9.04 27.11
CA PHE A 70 -13.97 -10.49 27.24
C PHE A 70 -12.88 -11.29 26.53
N THR A 71 -12.54 -10.93 25.29
CA THR A 71 -11.54 -11.65 24.49
C THR A 71 -10.10 -11.32 24.87
N SER A 72 -9.86 -10.19 25.56
CA SER A 72 -8.55 -9.85 26.14
C SER A 72 -8.30 -10.42 27.54
N THR A 73 -9.30 -11.04 28.17
CA THR A 73 -9.14 -11.63 29.51
C THR A 73 -8.21 -12.84 29.46
N ARG A 74 -7.30 -12.96 30.45
CA ARG A 74 -6.34 -14.08 30.55
C ARG A 74 -6.99 -15.46 30.47
N SER A 75 -8.18 -15.61 31.04
CA SER A 75 -8.98 -16.84 31.01
C SER A 75 -9.43 -17.21 29.60
N TYR A 76 -9.92 -16.24 28.82
CA TYR A 76 -10.33 -16.46 27.42
C TYR A 76 -9.11 -16.80 26.55
N MET A 77 -8.01 -16.07 26.72
CA MET A 77 -6.76 -16.35 25.99
C MET A 77 -6.23 -17.75 26.34
N GLY A 78 -6.29 -18.15 27.62
CA GLY A 78 -5.92 -19.50 28.06
C GLY A 78 -6.78 -20.57 27.40
N PHE A 79 -8.10 -20.39 27.36
CA PHE A 79 -9.04 -21.28 26.68
C PHE A 79 -8.77 -21.35 25.17
N TYR A 80 -8.63 -20.20 24.52
CA TYR A 80 -8.36 -20.08 23.09
C TYR A 80 -7.08 -20.81 22.68
N VAL A 81 -6.03 -20.65 23.49
CA VAL A 81 -4.75 -21.33 23.28
C VAL A 81 -4.83 -22.82 23.58
N ALA A 82 -5.64 -23.24 24.55
CA ALA A 82 -5.81 -24.64 24.92
C ALA A 82 -6.80 -25.41 24.02
N ALA A 83 -7.55 -24.73 23.15
CA ALA A 83 -8.58 -25.33 22.30
C ALA A 83 -8.14 -26.58 21.52
N PRO A 84 -6.93 -26.64 20.90
CA PRO A 84 -6.44 -27.87 20.28
C PRO A 84 -6.30 -29.06 21.25
N LEU A 85 -5.77 -28.81 22.45
CA LEU A 85 -5.60 -29.84 23.47
C LEU A 85 -6.95 -30.32 24.00
N LEU A 86 -7.88 -29.40 24.22
CA LEU A 86 -9.26 -29.72 24.62
C LEU A 86 -9.98 -30.55 23.56
N GLY A 87 -9.79 -30.22 22.27
CA GLY A 87 -10.33 -31.01 21.17
C GLY A 87 -9.71 -32.39 21.08
N GLY A 88 -8.40 -32.52 21.32
CA GLY A 88 -7.73 -33.81 21.43
C GLY A 88 -8.31 -34.66 22.55
N LEU A 89 -8.53 -34.09 23.74
CA LEU A 89 -9.15 -34.77 24.88
C LEU A 89 -10.60 -35.19 24.57
N ALA A 90 -11.38 -34.32 23.92
CA ALA A 90 -12.73 -34.67 23.48
C ALA A 90 -12.72 -35.84 22.49
N GLY A 91 -11.76 -35.85 21.57
CA GLY A 91 -11.54 -36.97 20.63
C GLY A 91 -11.13 -38.26 21.34
N VAL A 92 -10.26 -38.19 22.35
CA VAL A 92 -9.89 -39.36 23.19
C VAL A 92 -11.13 -39.93 23.87
N ALA A 93 -11.93 -39.07 24.50
CA ALA A 93 -13.14 -39.50 25.20
C ALA A 93 -14.18 -40.12 24.26
N GLY A 94 -14.32 -39.57 23.05
CA GLY A 94 -15.26 -40.07 22.03
C GLY A 94 -14.84 -41.37 21.35
N MET A 95 -13.58 -41.78 21.44
CA MET A 95 -13.03 -42.96 20.75
C MET A 95 -12.60 -44.09 21.70
N ILE A 96 -13.02 -44.04 22.97
CA ILE A 96 -12.72 -45.11 23.94
C ILE A 96 -13.31 -46.43 23.43
N GLY A 97 -12.45 -47.45 23.27
CA GLY A 97 -12.85 -48.80 22.84
C GLY A 97 -12.74 -49.06 21.34
N GLU A 98 -12.36 -48.06 20.55
CA GLU A 98 -12.18 -48.21 19.10
C GLU A 98 -10.78 -48.70 18.71
N ASN A 99 -10.63 -49.15 17.46
CA ASN A 99 -9.33 -49.58 16.92
C ASN A 99 -8.33 -48.42 16.87
N ILE A 100 -7.03 -48.72 16.96
CA ILE A 100 -5.94 -47.71 16.98
C ILE A 100 -6.06 -46.69 15.85
N HIS A 101 -6.41 -47.13 14.63
CA HIS A 101 -6.59 -46.22 13.49
C HIS A 101 -7.81 -45.29 13.64
N GLN A 102 -8.93 -45.78 14.14
CA GLN A 102 -10.13 -44.96 14.38
C GLN A 102 -9.92 -44.02 15.55
N PHE A 103 -9.20 -44.49 16.57
CA PHE A 103 -8.80 -43.70 17.73
C PHE A 103 -7.94 -42.50 17.32
N THR A 104 -6.85 -42.72 16.58
CA THR A 104 -5.97 -41.62 16.15
C THR A 104 -6.68 -40.64 15.21
N LEU A 105 -7.53 -41.14 14.31
CA LEU A 105 -8.36 -40.31 13.45
C LEU A 105 -9.33 -39.45 14.26
N GLY A 106 -10.03 -40.02 15.24
CA GLY A 106 -10.97 -39.28 16.07
C GLY A 106 -10.31 -38.23 16.96
N VAL A 107 -9.12 -38.51 17.48
CA VAL A 107 -8.31 -37.51 18.21
C VAL A 107 -7.92 -36.34 17.30
N ALA A 108 -7.48 -36.62 16.08
CA ALA A 108 -7.12 -35.58 15.12
C ALA A 108 -8.33 -34.75 14.66
N LEU A 109 -9.46 -35.41 14.39
CA LEU A 109 -10.72 -34.76 14.04
C LEU A 109 -11.29 -33.93 15.21
N GLY A 110 -11.21 -34.42 16.44
CA GLY A 110 -11.62 -33.66 17.64
C GLY A 110 -10.78 -32.39 17.82
N THR A 111 -9.45 -32.52 17.68
CA THR A 111 -8.53 -31.37 17.72
C THR A 111 -8.91 -30.30 16.68
N LEU A 112 -9.14 -30.73 15.43
CA LEU A 112 -9.44 -29.83 14.32
C LEU A 112 -10.86 -29.24 14.41
N GLY A 113 -11.85 -30.05 14.80
CA GLY A 113 -13.22 -29.59 14.99
C GLY A 113 -13.36 -28.58 16.12
N THR A 114 -12.77 -28.83 17.29
CA THR A 114 -12.82 -27.89 18.41
C THR A 114 -12.09 -26.58 18.11
N THR A 115 -10.92 -26.64 17.49
CA THR A 115 -10.19 -25.43 17.09
C THR A 115 -10.98 -24.59 16.11
N PHE A 116 -11.58 -25.21 15.09
CA PHE A 116 -12.46 -24.51 14.17
C PHE A 116 -13.68 -23.91 14.87
N CYS A 117 -14.38 -24.66 15.72
CA CYS A 117 -15.54 -24.13 16.45
C CYS A 117 -15.17 -22.92 17.31
N VAL A 118 -14.04 -22.98 18.02
CA VAL A 118 -13.60 -21.85 18.84
C VAL A 118 -13.23 -20.65 17.96
N TRP A 119 -12.55 -20.86 16.83
CA TRP A 119 -12.03 -19.76 16.01
C TRP A 119 -13.04 -19.16 15.04
N VAL A 120 -13.94 -19.97 14.49
CA VAL A 120 -14.91 -19.55 13.47
C VAL A 120 -16.24 -19.17 14.07
N ILE A 121 -16.64 -19.82 15.17
CA ILE A 121 -17.95 -19.59 15.78
C ILE A 121 -17.80 -18.78 17.05
N LEU A 122 -17.00 -19.26 18.00
CA LEU A 122 -16.93 -18.64 19.33
C LEU A 122 -16.27 -17.27 19.30
N ASP A 123 -15.18 -17.10 18.54
CA ASP A 123 -14.43 -15.84 18.50
C ASP A 123 -15.22 -14.69 17.84
N PRO A 124 -15.88 -14.89 16.67
CA PRO A 124 -16.78 -13.88 16.13
C PRO A 124 -18.00 -13.64 17.01
N ALA A 125 -18.57 -14.67 17.64
CA ALA A 125 -19.71 -14.51 18.54
C ALA A 125 -19.33 -13.68 19.78
N ALA A 126 -18.18 -13.96 20.40
CA ALA A 126 -17.65 -13.18 21.53
C ALA A 126 -17.40 -11.73 21.11
N SER A 127 -16.79 -11.53 19.94
CA SER A 127 -16.57 -10.19 19.38
C SER A 127 -17.87 -9.43 19.12
N LEU A 128 -18.90 -10.09 18.60
CA LEU A 128 -20.24 -9.49 18.40
C LEU A 128 -20.87 -9.09 19.73
N ILE A 129 -20.81 -9.96 20.75
CA ILE A 129 -21.30 -9.66 22.10
C ILE A 129 -20.56 -8.44 22.67
N GLU A 130 -19.25 -8.34 22.45
CA GLU A 130 -18.47 -7.19 22.89
C GLU A 130 -18.91 -5.89 22.22
N THR A 131 -19.25 -5.91 20.93
CA THR A 131 -19.75 -4.71 20.23
C THR A 131 -21.12 -4.24 20.71
N LEU A 132 -21.87 -5.10 21.40
CA LEU A 132 -23.14 -4.75 22.04
C LEU A 132 -22.94 -4.10 23.41
N LEU A 133 -21.76 -4.24 24.02
CA LEU A 133 -21.48 -3.62 25.32
C LEU A 133 -21.34 -2.09 25.17
N PRO A 134 -21.98 -1.31 26.06
CA PRO A 134 -21.98 0.14 25.98
C PRO A 134 -20.57 0.74 26.18
N THR A 135 -19.71 0.08 26.95
CA THR A 135 -18.32 0.49 27.20
C THR A 135 -17.46 0.40 25.94
N SER A 136 -17.57 -0.68 25.16
CA SER A 136 -16.84 -0.86 23.90
C SER A 136 -17.24 0.21 22.87
N ARG A 137 -18.54 0.54 22.80
CA ARG A 137 -19.05 1.60 21.91
C ARG A 137 -18.46 2.97 22.21
N GLN A 138 -18.39 3.35 23.49
CA GLN A 138 -17.83 4.65 23.90
C GLN A 138 -16.35 4.80 23.55
N HIS A 139 -15.56 3.73 23.73
CA HIS A 139 -14.14 3.75 23.38
C HIS A 139 -13.90 3.81 21.87
N ARG A 140 -14.71 3.07 21.09
CA ARG A 140 -14.66 3.12 19.63
C ARG A 140 -14.98 4.52 19.10
N THR A 141 -16.04 5.16 19.60
CA THR A 141 -16.39 6.53 19.19
C THR A 141 -15.32 7.53 19.60
N ALA A 142 -14.72 7.38 20.79
CA ALA A 142 -13.63 8.24 21.24
C ALA A 142 -12.38 8.11 20.36
N ARG A 143 -12.04 6.89 19.92
CA ARG A 143 -10.91 6.66 19.00
C ARG A 143 -11.17 7.23 17.62
N LEU A 144 -12.37 7.05 17.08
CA LEU A 144 -12.75 7.62 15.78
C LEU A 144 -12.69 9.15 15.84
N ALA A 145 -13.25 9.77 16.88
CA ALA A 145 -13.19 11.21 17.07
C ALA A 145 -11.73 11.74 17.18
N ARG A 146 -10.85 11.02 17.90
CA ARG A 146 -9.42 11.39 17.98
C ARG A 146 -8.72 11.27 16.63
N ALA A 147 -8.96 10.20 15.89
CA ALA A 147 -8.37 10.00 14.57
C ALA A 147 -8.86 11.02 13.55
N GLU A 148 -10.14 11.43 13.62
CA GLU A 148 -10.70 12.49 12.79
C GLU A 148 -10.09 13.85 13.15
N ALA A 149 -9.95 14.18 14.43
CA ALA A 149 -9.32 15.41 14.89
C ALA A 149 -7.84 15.50 14.44
N GLU A 150 -7.09 14.40 14.55
CA GLU A 150 -5.69 14.35 14.09
C GLU A 150 -5.58 14.53 12.57
N ARG A 151 -6.46 13.89 11.80
CA ARG A 151 -6.53 14.07 10.34
C ARG A 151 -6.90 15.50 9.96
N ALA A 152 -7.81 16.14 10.69
CA ALA A 152 -8.18 17.53 10.45
C ALA A 152 -6.99 18.46 10.70
N LEU A 153 -6.27 18.30 11.82
CA LEU A 153 -5.08 19.10 12.13
C LEU A 153 -3.96 18.91 11.10
N LEU A 154 -3.74 17.66 10.64
CA LEU A 154 -2.74 17.39 9.60
C LEU A 154 -3.13 18.00 8.25
N ARG A 155 -4.42 17.97 7.89
CA ARG A 155 -4.92 18.62 6.67
C ARG A 155 -4.69 20.12 6.73
N GLU A 156 -5.06 20.76 7.83
CA GLU A 156 -4.86 22.20 8.02
C GLU A 156 -3.39 22.60 7.92
N LYS A 157 -2.49 21.85 8.58
CA LYS A 157 -1.04 22.09 8.47
C LYS A 157 -0.52 21.92 7.05
N ARG A 158 -0.93 20.87 6.37
CA ARG A 158 -0.52 20.61 4.99
C ARG A 158 -1.01 21.71 4.06
N ASP A 159 -2.27 22.10 4.19
CA ASP A 159 -2.88 23.12 3.33
C ASP A 159 -2.23 24.49 3.59
N GLY A 160 -1.86 24.80 4.83
CA GLY A 160 -1.06 25.98 5.17
C GLY A 160 0.34 25.98 4.54
N LEU A 161 1.06 24.85 4.61
CA LEU A 161 2.38 24.72 3.97
C LEU A 161 2.30 24.78 2.45
N LEU A 162 1.26 24.21 1.84
CA LEU A 162 1.03 24.30 0.40
C LEU A 162 0.74 25.74 -0.04
N ALA A 163 -0.09 26.47 0.71
CA ALA A 163 -0.38 27.87 0.42
C ALA A 163 0.88 28.74 0.52
N GLU A 164 1.74 28.50 1.52
CA GLU A 164 3.02 29.21 1.67
C GLU A 164 3.98 28.88 0.52
N ALA A 165 4.07 27.62 0.10
CA ALA A 165 4.91 27.19 -1.02
C ALA A 165 4.46 27.83 -2.35
N VAL A 166 3.15 27.81 -2.63
CA VAL A 166 2.59 28.44 -3.83
C VAL A 166 2.83 29.95 -3.85
N ALA A 167 2.61 30.64 -2.72
CA ALA A 167 2.86 32.08 -2.63
C ALA A 167 4.33 32.44 -2.87
N ARG A 168 5.28 31.58 -2.45
CA ARG A 168 6.71 31.76 -2.75
C ARG A 168 7.02 31.53 -4.23
N GLU A 169 6.47 30.48 -4.82
CA GLU A 169 6.65 30.20 -6.25
C GLU A 169 6.11 31.35 -7.13
N GLU A 170 4.95 31.92 -6.78
CA GLU A 170 4.39 33.08 -7.49
C GLU A 170 5.31 34.30 -7.42
N GLN A 171 5.87 34.61 -6.24
CA GLN A 171 6.83 35.71 -6.06
C GLN A 171 8.12 35.49 -6.86
N GLU A 172 8.66 34.27 -6.87
CA GLU A 172 9.83 33.91 -7.66
C GLU A 172 9.54 34.05 -9.16
N TYR A 173 8.37 33.60 -9.60
CA TYR A 173 7.94 33.70 -10.98
C TYR A 173 7.84 35.16 -11.45
N GLU A 174 7.26 36.06 -10.64
CA GLU A 174 7.20 37.49 -10.95
C GLU A 174 8.60 38.12 -11.02
N ARG A 175 9.48 37.76 -10.09
CA ARG A 175 10.86 38.25 -10.05
C ARG A 175 11.63 37.82 -11.29
N TRP A 176 11.52 36.54 -11.67
CA TRP A 176 12.16 36.02 -12.88
C TRP A 176 11.57 36.63 -14.14
N ARG A 177 10.25 36.87 -14.19
CA ARG A 177 9.62 37.56 -15.31
C ARG A 177 10.28 38.92 -15.56
N GLN A 178 10.47 39.72 -14.51
CA GLN A 178 11.12 41.03 -14.62
C GLN A 178 12.57 40.94 -15.10
N ILE A 179 13.34 39.96 -14.60
CA ILE A 179 14.76 39.79 -14.95
C ILE A 179 14.93 39.24 -16.38
N LEU A 180 14.09 38.30 -16.79
CA LEU A 180 14.16 37.60 -18.06
C LEU A 180 13.49 38.38 -19.20
N GLN A 181 12.58 39.32 -18.91
CA GLN A 181 11.89 40.16 -19.90
C GLN A 181 12.82 40.72 -20.99
N PRO A 182 13.93 41.44 -20.66
CA PRO A 182 14.82 41.98 -21.68
C PRO A 182 15.55 40.91 -22.50
N GLN A 183 15.81 39.75 -21.89
CA GLN A 183 16.42 38.61 -22.58
C GLN A 183 15.44 37.94 -23.54
N ALA A 184 14.17 37.80 -23.13
CA ALA A 184 13.11 37.26 -23.97
C ALA A 184 12.82 38.15 -25.19
N GLU A 185 12.86 39.48 -25.02
CA GLU A 185 12.70 40.45 -26.09
C GLU A 185 13.86 40.41 -27.10
N ARG A 186 15.11 40.30 -26.61
CA ARG A 186 16.28 40.09 -27.46
C ARG A 186 16.21 38.78 -28.23
N LEU A 187 15.85 37.69 -27.55
CA LEU A 187 15.71 36.38 -28.19
C LEU A 187 14.58 36.40 -29.25
N ALA A 188 13.46 37.05 -28.96
CA ALA A 188 12.38 37.24 -29.93
C ALA A 188 12.83 38.07 -31.15
N ALA A 189 13.66 39.09 -30.94
CA ALA A 189 14.23 39.88 -32.04
C ALA A 189 15.17 39.05 -32.92
N LEU A 190 16.04 38.23 -32.33
CA LEU A 190 16.93 37.31 -33.07
C LEU A 190 16.13 36.30 -33.92
N LEU A 191 14.98 35.83 -33.41
CA LEU A 191 14.10 34.89 -34.10
C LEU A 191 13.25 35.53 -35.21
N THR A 192 13.11 36.86 -35.22
CA THR A 192 12.28 37.58 -36.20
C THR A 192 13.10 38.39 -37.21
N GLY A 193 14.40 38.57 -36.98
CA GLY A 193 15.33 39.25 -37.89
C GLY A 193 15.73 38.40 -39.09
N ASP A 194 15.93 39.04 -40.24
CA ASP A 194 16.39 38.41 -41.48
C ASP A 194 17.88 38.03 -41.32
N THR A 195 18.16 36.73 -41.27
CA THR A 195 19.42 36.14 -40.79
C THR A 195 20.54 36.17 -41.84
N ALA A 196 21.18 37.33 -42.00
CA ALA A 196 22.41 37.42 -42.78
C ALA A 196 23.65 36.80 -42.06
N ASP A 197 23.59 36.62 -40.73
CA ASP A 197 24.65 36.04 -39.89
C ASP A 197 24.06 35.02 -38.89
N SER A 198 23.71 33.83 -39.38
CA SER A 198 23.06 32.79 -38.56
C SER A 198 23.91 32.30 -37.39
N THR A 199 25.22 32.23 -37.55
CA THR A 199 26.17 31.75 -36.53
C THR A 199 26.27 32.68 -35.32
N LEU A 200 26.18 33.99 -35.54
CA LEU A 200 26.25 34.98 -34.47
C LEU A 200 24.94 35.03 -33.67
N ALA A 201 23.80 34.87 -34.35
CA ALA A 201 22.49 34.78 -33.72
C ALA A 201 22.35 33.51 -32.84
N GLU A 202 22.90 32.38 -33.27
CA GLU A 202 22.93 31.14 -32.47
C GLU A 202 23.80 31.29 -31.20
N GLN A 203 24.97 31.92 -31.30
CA GLN A 203 25.83 32.17 -30.14
C GLN A 203 25.15 33.09 -29.11
N GLU A 204 24.50 34.16 -29.55
CA GLU A 204 23.81 35.08 -28.64
C GLU A 204 22.59 34.42 -27.98
N ALA A 205 21.85 33.58 -28.72
CA ALA A 205 20.77 32.76 -28.16
C ALA A 205 21.29 31.77 -27.11
N ALA A 206 22.44 31.14 -27.36
CA ALA A 206 23.11 30.25 -26.41
C ALA A 206 23.53 30.97 -25.13
N ASP A 207 24.11 32.16 -25.24
CA ASP A 207 24.49 32.99 -24.09
C ASP A 207 23.29 33.47 -23.27
N ILE A 208 22.16 33.76 -23.93
CA ILE A 208 20.91 34.10 -23.26
C ILE A 208 20.37 32.88 -22.49
N GLY A 209 20.34 31.70 -23.13
CA GLY A 209 19.92 30.46 -22.49
C GLY A 209 20.82 30.07 -21.31
N ALA A 210 22.14 30.17 -21.47
CA ALA A 210 23.09 29.88 -20.38
C ALA A 210 22.88 30.79 -19.16
N ARG A 211 22.60 32.08 -19.38
CA ARG A 211 22.30 33.04 -18.31
C ARG A 211 20.99 32.71 -17.59
N ALA A 212 19.93 32.36 -18.32
CA ALA A 212 18.66 31.95 -17.72
C ALA A 212 18.81 30.63 -16.92
N TRP A 213 19.60 29.68 -17.43
CA TRP A 213 19.93 28.45 -16.69
C TRP A 213 20.71 28.73 -15.39
N GLN A 214 21.69 29.64 -15.41
CA GLN A 214 22.42 30.02 -14.20
C GLN A 214 21.55 30.72 -13.15
N LEU A 215 20.50 31.42 -13.57
CA LEU A 215 19.60 32.16 -12.67
C LEU A 215 18.62 31.25 -11.92
N GLY A 216 18.06 30.22 -12.57
CA GLY A 216 17.05 29.35 -11.93
C GLY A 216 16.85 28.01 -12.64
N GLY A 217 17.87 27.54 -13.36
CA GLY A 217 17.88 26.25 -14.04
C GLY A 217 16.76 26.10 -15.06
N LEU A 218 16.08 24.97 -15.00
CA LEU A 218 15.05 24.60 -15.97
C LEU A 218 13.80 25.49 -15.89
N SER A 219 13.44 26.00 -14.72
CA SER A 219 12.24 26.83 -14.53
C SER A 219 12.39 28.18 -15.23
N CYS A 220 13.51 28.86 -15.02
CA CYS A 220 13.84 30.10 -15.74
C CYS A 220 13.94 29.90 -17.25
N MET A 221 14.49 28.77 -17.68
CA MET A 221 14.54 28.42 -19.10
C MET A 221 13.14 28.28 -19.70
N ARG A 222 12.26 27.49 -19.07
CA ARG A 222 10.87 27.33 -19.54
C ARG A 222 10.14 28.67 -19.59
N GLN A 223 10.29 29.49 -18.54
CA GLN A 223 9.68 30.81 -18.50
C GLN A 223 10.22 31.75 -19.58
N LEU A 224 11.54 31.75 -19.83
CA LEU A 224 12.16 32.52 -20.92
C LEU A 224 11.55 32.12 -22.27
N ARG A 225 11.46 30.81 -22.57
CA ARG A 225 10.82 30.31 -23.79
C ARG A 225 9.38 30.78 -23.90
N ASP A 226 8.58 30.57 -22.85
CA ASP A 226 7.16 30.88 -22.87
C ASP A 226 6.93 32.39 -23.08
N MET A 227 7.76 33.24 -22.49
CA MET A 227 7.75 34.69 -22.73
C MET A 227 8.18 35.05 -24.15
N THR A 228 9.25 34.44 -24.68
CA THR A 228 9.71 34.67 -26.05
C THR A 228 8.65 34.25 -27.07
N VAL A 229 8.01 33.08 -26.88
CA VAL A 229 6.90 32.61 -27.72
C VAL A 229 5.73 33.59 -27.67
N ALA A 230 5.36 34.07 -26.47
CA ALA A 230 4.29 35.05 -26.32
C ALA A 230 4.59 36.35 -27.08
N ILE A 231 5.83 36.87 -26.99
CA ILE A 231 6.26 38.09 -27.68
C ILE A 231 6.28 37.89 -29.21
N VAL A 232 6.75 36.75 -29.70
CA VAL A 232 6.80 36.46 -31.15
C VAL A 232 5.37 36.30 -31.71
N ASN A 233 4.49 35.61 -30.98
CA ASN A 233 3.09 35.45 -31.39
C ASN A 233 2.31 36.78 -31.39
N ASP A 234 2.66 37.72 -30.51
CA ASP A 234 2.06 39.06 -30.49
C ASP A 234 2.52 39.93 -31.67
N ARG A 235 3.70 39.64 -32.22
CA ARG A 235 4.31 40.40 -33.33
C ARG A 235 4.03 39.86 -34.73
N LYS A 236 3.67 38.57 -34.88
CA LYS A 236 3.43 37.93 -36.18
C LYS A 236 1.97 37.50 -36.34
N ASP A 237 1.35 37.95 -37.42
CA ASP A 237 0.17 37.30 -37.98
C ASP A 237 0.62 35.94 -38.55
N ARG A 238 0.32 34.87 -37.81
CA ARG A 238 0.41 33.43 -38.13
C ARG A 238 1.12 33.05 -39.43
N THR A 239 2.37 32.56 -39.37
CA THR A 239 2.80 31.46 -40.26
C THR A 239 4.08 30.71 -39.88
N ASP A 240 4.86 31.08 -38.85
CA ASP A 240 6.18 30.44 -38.66
C ASP A 240 6.48 30.11 -37.19
N THR A 241 5.81 29.07 -36.67
CA THR A 241 5.97 28.56 -35.30
C THR A 241 7.09 27.52 -35.15
N ASP A 242 7.69 27.04 -36.24
CA ASP A 242 8.60 25.87 -36.20
C ASP A 242 10.06 26.20 -35.84
N TYR A 243 10.50 27.45 -35.98
CA TYR A 243 11.88 27.85 -35.66
C TYR A 243 12.20 27.85 -34.16
N VAL A 244 11.20 28.14 -33.31
CA VAL A 244 11.39 28.20 -31.85
C VAL A 244 11.64 26.81 -31.26
N SER A 245 10.94 25.79 -31.75
CA SER A 245 11.16 24.40 -31.34
C SER A 245 12.55 23.90 -31.70
N CYS A 246 13.09 24.26 -32.87
CA CYS A 246 14.40 23.80 -33.32
C CYS A 246 15.54 24.33 -32.44
N TRP A 247 15.47 25.60 -32.03
CA TRP A 247 16.48 26.19 -31.14
C TRP A 247 16.34 25.69 -29.69
N TRP A 248 15.11 25.40 -29.26
CA TRP A 248 14.84 24.98 -27.89
C TRP A 248 15.14 23.51 -27.62
N ASP A 249 14.91 22.62 -28.60
CA ASP A 249 15.36 21.23 -28.54
C ASP A 249 16.90 21.15 -28.57
N GLY A 250 17.56 22.04 -29.33
CA GLY A 250 19.02 22.18 -29.35
C GLY A 250 19.64 22.50 -27.98
N ILE A 251 18.91 23.15 -27.06
CA ILE A 251 19.38 23.42 -25.68
C ILE A 251 19.55 22.12 -24.89
N GLY A 252 18.75 21.09 -25.18
CA GLY A 252 18.94 19.74 -24.64
C GLY A 252 20.26 19.12 -25.12
N ASP A 253 20.61 19.36 -26.38
CA ASP A 253 21.86 18.94 -27.01
C ASP A 253 23.07 19.80 -26.62
N TRP A 254 22.89 21.03 -26.11
CA TRP A 254 24.00 21.86 -25.57
C TRP A 254 24.68 21.25 -24.33
N ARG A 255 24.09 20.22 -23.70
CA ARG A 255 24.76 19.40 -22.69
C ARG A 255 25.85 18.48 -23.26
N ARG A 256 25.88 18.30 -24.58
CA ARG A 256 26.90 17.55 -25.32
C ARG A 256 27.24 18.35 -26.58
N PRO A 257 28.17 19.33 -26.49
CA PRO A 257 28.74 19.85 -27.73
C PRO A 257 29.28 18.66 -28.51
N SER A 258 28.77 18.43 -29.71
CA SER A 258 29.38 17.50 -30.65
C SER A 258 30.82 17.98 -30.82
N LEU A 259 31.75 17.22 -30.24
CA LEU A 259 33.17 17.34 -30.49
C LEU A 259 33.38 16.98 -31.96
N GLU A 260 33.32 17.99 -32.82
CA GLU A 260 33.97 17.99 -34.13
C GLU A 260 35.19 18.91 -34.06
#